data_AF-A0A7V4YQA6-F1
#
_entry.id   AF-A0A7V4YQA6-F1
#
_cell.length_a   1.000
_cell.length_b   1.000
_cell.length_c   1.000
_cell.angle_alpha   90.00
_cell.angle_beta   90.00
_cell.angle_gamma   90.00
#
_symmetry.space_group_name_H-M   'P 1'
#
loop_
_entity.id
_entity.type
_entity.pdbx_description
1 polymer ?
#
loop_
_entity_poly.entity_id
_entity_poly.type
_entity_poly.pdbx_seq_one_letter_code
_entity_poly.pdbx_strand_id
1 'polypeptide(L)' 'SLRKYEKELYKFLDENYKDLLNELRTKKEITEEIKKKLDSALTEFDKRFKP' A
#
# COMPACT_ATOMS: atom_id res chain seq x y z
N SER A 1 12.18 3.88 12.79
CA SER A 1 13.06 4.19 11.63
C SER A 1 12.30 4.07 10.32
N LEU A 2 12.45 5.04 9.42
CA LEU A 2 11.76 5.08 8.12
C LEU A 2 11.95 3.79 7.31
N ARG A 3 13.17 3.24 7.29
CA ARG A 3 13.48 1.97 6.63
C ARG A 3 12.67 0.77 7.14
N LYS A 4 12.29 0.74 8.42
CA LYS A 4 11.46 -0.34 8.99
C LYS A 4 10.01 -0.18 8.54
N TYR A 5 9.51 1.06 8.59
CA TYR A 5 8.19 1.43 8.11
C TYR A 5 8.02 1.08 6.64
N GLU A 6 8.94 1.50 5.76
CA GLU A 6 8.89 1.16 4.33
C GLU A 6 8.86 -0.34 4.12
N LYS A 7 9.74 -1.09 4.80
CA LYS A 7 9.85 -2.54 4.58
C LYS A 7 8.57 -3.28 4.99
N GLU A 8 7.95 -2.87 6.09
CA GLU A 8 6.68 -3.44 6.54
C GLU A 8 5.50 -2.95 5.71
N LEU A 9 5.48 -1.69 5.28
CA LEU A 9 4.45 -1.15 4.40
C LEU A 9 4.47 -1.86 3.04
N TYR A 10 5.66 -2.01 2.43
CA TYR A 10 5.81 -2.76 1.18
C TYR A 10 5.37 -4.21 1.34
N LYS A 11 5.69 -4.86 2.47
CA LYS A 11 5.25 -6.23 2.74
C LYS A 11 3.73 -6.30 2.92
N PHE A 12 3.13 -5.36 3.63
CA PHE A 12 1.69 -5.26 3.84
C PHE A 12 0.94 -5.05 2.52
N LEU A 13 1.45 -4.16 1.66
CA LEU A 13 0.91 -3.91 0.33
C LEU A 13 1.06 -5.15 -0.58
N ASP A 14 2.20 -5.85 -0.51
CA ASP A 14 2.41 -7.09 -1.29
C ASP A 14 1.53 -8.25 -0.79
N GLU A 15 1.22 -8.33 0.50
CA GLU A 15 0.38 -9.39 1.07
C GLU A 15 -1.13 -9.11 0.90
N ASN A 16 -1.58 -7.86 1.09
CA ASN A 16 -3.01 -7.51 1.15
C ASN A 16 -3.51 -6.80 -0.11
N TYR A 17 -2.62 -6.14 -0.86
CA TYR A 17 -2.96 -5.30 -2.02
C TYR A 17 -2.20 -5.75 -3.29
N LYS A 18 -1.90 -7.04 -3.40
CA LYS A 18 -1.26 -7.66 -4.57
C LYS A 18 -2.02 -7.39 -5.86
N ASP A 19 -3.35 -7.42 -5.79
CA ASP A 19 -4.25 -7.12 -6.91
C ASP A 19 -4.13 -5.66 -7.36
N LEU A 20 -4.06 -4.72 -6.41
CA LEU A 20 -3.80 -3.31 -6.68
C LEU A 20 -2.42 -3.09 -7.31
N LEU A 21 -1.38 -3.79 -6.85
CA LEU A 21 -0.05 -3.72 -7.46
C LEU A 21 -0.05 -4.26 -8.90
N ASN A 22 -0.83 -5.31 -9.16
CA ASN A 22 -1.05 -5.82 -10.51
C ASN A 22 -1.84 -4.83 -11.38
N GLU A 23 -2.88 -4.19 -10.84
CA GLU A 23 -3.60 -3.11 -11.52
C GLU A 23 -2.69 -1.93 -11.85
N LEU A 24 -1.86 -1.49 -10.89
CA LEU A 24 -0.84 -0.45 -11.10
C LEU A 24 0.16 -0.83 -12.20
N ARG A 25 0.60 -2.08 -12.20
CA ARG A 25 1.55 -2.59 -13.20
C ARG A 25 0.95 -2.71 -14.60
N THR A 26 -0.34 -3.03 -14.68
CA THR A 26 -1.06 -3.24 -15.95
C THR A 26 -1.61 -1.94 -16.53
N LYS A 27 -2.33 -1.15 -15.74
CA LYS A 27 -2.88 0.15 -16.16
C LYS A 27 -1.79 1.23 -16.28
N LYS A 28 -0.72 1.14 -15.49
CA LYS A 28 0.32 2.19 -15.36
C LYS A 28 -0.25 3.58 -15.03
N GLU A 29 -1.44 3.62 -14.44
CA GLU A 29 -2.16 4.83 -14.12
C GLU A 29 -2.64 4.73 -12.68
N ILE A 30 -2.43 5.79 -11.90
CA ILE A 30 -2.97 5.91 -10.55
C ILE A 30 -4.36 6.55 -10.69
N THR A 31 -5.35 5.72 -10.99
CA THR A 31 -6.75 6.16 -10.99
C THR A 31 -7.18 6.54 -9.58
N GLU A 32 -8.25 7.34 -9.46
CA GLU A 32 -8.78 7.73 -8.14
C GLU A 32 -9.13 6.53 -7.25
N GLU A 33 -9.52 5.41 -7.85
CA GLU A 33 -9.82 4.18 -7.12
C GLU A 33 -8.56 3.54 -6.51
N ILE A 34 -7.47 3.48 -7.26
CA ILE A 34 -6.17 2.99 -6.78
C ILE A 34 -5.66 3.92 -5.67
N LYS A 35 -5.84 5.23 -5.85
CA LYS A 35 -5.45 6.23 -4.85
C LYS A 35 -6.22 6.04 -3.54
N LYS A 36 -7.55 5.86 -3.59
CA LYS A 36 -8.39 5.59 -2.41
C LYS A 36 -8.00 4.28 -1.71
N LYS A 37 -7.71 3.23 -2.47
CA LYS A 37 -7.25 1.94 -1.92
C LYS A 37 -5.88 2.10 -1.23
N LEU A 38 -4.95 2.85 -1.82
CA LEU A 38 -3.66 3.16 -1.20
C LEU A 38 -3.81 3.99 0.08
N ASP A 39 -4.62 5.05 0.07
CA ASP A 39 -4.91 5.86 1.26
C ASP A 39 -5.51 5.02 2.40
N SER A 40 -6.42 4.11 2.06
CA SER A 40 -7.01 3.17 3.02
C SER A 40 -5.95 2.21 3.58
N ALA A 41 -5.11 1.64 2.70
CA ALA A 41 -4.01 0.76 3.08
C ALA A 41 -3.01 1.46 4.02
N LEU A 42 -2.66 2.71 3.71
CA LEU A 42 -1.77 3.53 4.55
C LEU A 42 -2.41 3.80 5.90
N THR A 43 -3.71 4.14 5.95
CA THR A 43 -4.42 4.39 7.20
C THR A 43 -4.52 3.13 8.08
N GLU A 44 -4.80 1.97 7.48
CA GLU A 44 -4.80 0.69 8.18
C GLU A 44 -3.41 0.30 8.68
N PHE A 45 -2.40 0.52 7.84
CA PHE A 45 -1.02 0.26 8.18
C PHE A 45 -0.57 1.16 9.33
N ASP A 46 -0.87 2.45 9.30
CA ASP A 46 -0.50 3.42 10.34
C ASP A 46 -1.13 3.06 11.70
N LYS A 47 -2.39 2.59 11.70
CA LYS A 47 -3.05 2.09 12.91
C LYS A 47 -2.39 0.82 13.48
N ARG A 48 -1.87 -0.05 12.62
CA ARG A 48 -1.17 -1.29 13.02
C ARG A 48 0.29 -1.05 13.35
N PHE A 49 0.92 -0.08 12.69
CA PHE A 49 2.31 0.26 12.82
C PHE A 49 2.51 0.98 14.15
N LYS A 50 3.11 0.28 15.10
CA LYS A 50 3.56 0.89 16.35
C LYS A 50 5.04 1.26 16.20
N PRO A 51 5.42 2.54 16.42
CA PRO A 51 6.78 3.03 16.20
C PRO A 51 7.83 2.39 17.12
#